data_AF-A0AAU8LYK7-F1
#
_entry.id   AF-A0AAU8LYK7-F1
#
_cell.length_a   1.000
_cell.length_b   1.000
_cell.length_c   1.000
_cell.angle_alpha   90.00
_cell.angle_beta   90.00
_cell.angle_gamma   90.00
#
_symmetry.space_group_name_H-M   'P 1'
#
loop_
_entity.id
_entity.type
_entity.pdbx_description
1 polymer ?
#
loop_
_entity_poly.entity_id
_entity_poly.type
_entity_poly.pdbx_seq_one_letter_code
_entity_poly.pdbx_strand_id
1 'polypeptide(L)'
;MDREHVNCWEFKDCGRELGGRNSVLLGVCPAALDERADGIHGGKNGGRCCWVVASAYLSEGTFGCVIEEFNKCRECDFYQMVEEDTELLVVV
;
A
#
# COMPACT_ATOMS: atom_id res chain seq x y z
N MET A 1 17.44 7.72 14.26
CA MET A 1 17.69 8.27 12.92
C MET A 1 16.65 7.63 12.04
N ASP A 2 15.50 8.30 11.97
CA ASP A 2 14.36 7.87 11.17
C ASP A 2 14.82 7.84 9.71
N ARG A 3 15.04 6.63 9.18
CA ARG A 3 15.16 6.47 7.74
C ARG A 3 13.74 6.74 7.23
N GLU A 4 13.58 7.81 6.46
CA GLU A 4 12.32 8.08 5.77
C GLU A 4 12.05 6.92 4.81
N HIS A 5 11.19 5.99 5.22
CA HIS A 5 10.74 4.91 4.34
C HIS A 5 9.69 5.48 3.39
N VAL A 6 9.86 5.23 2.09
CA VAL A 6 8.94 5.72 1.06
C VAL A 6 7.65 4.89 1.02
N ASN A 7 6.53 5.58 0.81
CA ASN A 7 5.23 4.96 0.60
C ASN A 7 5.01 4.64 -0.89
N CYS A 8 4.01 3.80 -1.19
CA CYS A 8 3.79 3.34 -2.56
C CYS A 8 3.52 4.49 -3.54
N TRP A 9 2.85 5.57 -3.09
CA TRP A 9 2.54 6.73 -3.93
C TRP A 9 3.76 7.59 -4.24
N GLU A 10 4.73 7.67 -3.32
CA GLU A 10 6.02 8.32 -3.54
C GLU A 10 6.86 7.49 -4.50
N PHE A 11 6.94 6.17 -4.30
CA PHE A 11 7.70 5.27 -5.16
C PHE A 11 7.16 5.20 -6.59
N LYS A 12 5.82 5.16 -6.74
CA LYS A 12 5.17 5.11 -8.06
C LYS A 12 4.95 6.49 -8.69
N ASP A 13 5.26 7.59 -7.98
CA ASP A 13 4.95 8.97 -8.36
C ASP A 13 3.51 9.12 -8.91
N CYS A 14 2.54 8.52 -8.22
CA CYS A 14 1.16 8.48 -8.72
C CYS A 14 0.36 9.73 -8.33
N GLY A 15 0.80 10.49 -7.33
CA GLY A 15 0.17 11.73 -6.90
C GLY A 15 -1.20 11.56 -6.23
N ARG A 16 -1.53 10.36 -5.73
CA ARG A 16 -2.83 10.03 -5.11
C ARG A 16 -2.76 9.98 -3.58
N GLU A 17 -1.69 10.47 -2.98
CA GLU A 17 -1.59 10.74 -1.54
C GLU A 17 -2.60 11.79 -1.08
N LEU A 18 -2.75 11.93 0.24
CA LEU A 18 -3.56 13.00 0.85
C LEU A 18 -3.04 14.38 0.41
N GLY A 19 -3.86 15.11 -0.35
CA GLY A 19 -3.48 16.40 -0.93
C GLY A 19 -2.60 16.32 -2.19
N GLY A 20 -2.38 15.11 -2.72
CA GLY A 20 -1.53 14.88 -3.89
C GLY A 20 -2.10 15.47 -5.18
N ARG A 21 -1.23 15.68 -6.19
CA ARG A 21 -1.58 16.34 -7.47
C ARG A 21 -2.74 15.71 -8.23
N ASN A 22 -2.95 14.40 -8.07
CA ASN A 22 -4.01 13.63 -8.72
C ASN A 22 -5.16 13.27 -7.77
N SER A 23 -5.06 13.61 -6.47
CA SER A 23 -6.08 13.26 -5.47
C SER A 23 -7.45 13.88 -5.74
N VAL A 24 -7.49 15.10 -6.30
CA VAL A 24 -8.75 15.79 -6.64
C VAL A 24 -9.43 15.17 -7.86
N LEU A 25 -8.64 14.74 -8.86
CA LEU A 25 -9.16 14.24 -10.13
C LEU A 25 -9.46 12.74 -10.10
N LEU A 26 -8.58 11.95 -9.47
CA LEU A 26 -8.65 10.48 -9.44
C LEU A 26 -9.08 9.91 -8.08
N GLY A 27 -9.38 10.80 -7.13
CA GLY A 27 -9.59 10.42 -5.73
C GLY A 27 -8.28 10.06 -5.01
N VAL A 28 -8.30 10.22 -3.68
CA VAL A 28 -7.21 9.77 -2.81
C VAL A 28 -7.09 8.25 -2.87
N CYS A 29 -5.86 7.74 -2.87
CA CYS A 29 -5.58 6.32 -2.82
C CYS A 29 -6.14 5.71 -1.52
N PRO A 30 -6.85 4.58 -1.56
CA PRO A 30 -7.33 3.90 -0.35
C PRO A 30 -6.19 3.61 0.65
N ALA A 31 -5.01 3.22 0.17
CA ALA A 31 -3.85 2.99 1.03
C ALA A 31 -3.38 4.27 1.74
N ALA A 32 -3.59 5.45 1.14
CA ALA A 32 -3.28 6.73 1.78
C ALA A 32 -4.35 7.17 2.79
N LEU A 33 -5.51 6.51 2.84
CA LEU A 33 -6.61 6.81 3.78
C LEU A 33 -6.70 5.82 4.95
N ASP A 34 -6.08 4.64 4.85
CA ASP A 34 -6.21 3.61 5.88
C ASP A 34 -5.29 3.88 7.07
N GLU A 35 -5.75 4.73 7.99
CA GLU A 35 -5.04 5.10 9.22
C GLU A 35 -4.83 3.91 10.17
N ARG A 36 -5.57 2.80 10.00
CA ARG A 36 -5.41 1.60 10.86
C ARG A 36 -4.08 0.90 10.61
N ALA A 37 -3.50 1.12 9.44
CA ALA A 37 -2.22 0.57 9.03
C ALA A 37 -1.05 1.54 9.27
N ASP A 38 -1.30 2.71 9.85
CA ASP A 38 -0.26 3.72 10.09
C ASP A 38 0.90 3.16 10.94
N GLY A 39 2.13 3.44 10.52
CA GLY A 39 3.35 2.95 11.14
C GLY A 39 3.73 1.50 10.76
N ILE A 40 2.87 0.74 10.07
CA ILE A 40 3.23 -0.60 9.59
C ILE A 40 4.39 -0.49 8.60
N HIS A 41 5.42 -1.30 8.82
CA HIS A 41 6.70 -1.23 8.11
C HIS A 41 7.34 0.17 8.16
N GLY A 42 7.01 1.04 9.12
CA GLY A 42 7.51 2.42 9.14
C GLY A 42 6.93 3.30 8.01
N GLY A 43 5.83 2.89 7.39
CA GLY A 43 5.09 3.68 6.42
C GLY A 43 4.04 4.57 7.07
N LYS A 44 3.47 5.47 6.27
CA LYS A 44 2.31 6.29 6.65
C LYS A 44 1.03 5.61 6.17
N ASN A 45 0.03 5.50 7.03
CA ASN A 45 -1.23 4.79 6.76
C ASN A 45 -0.92 3.41 6.12
N GLY A 46 -1.66 2.98 5.11
CA GLY A 46 -1.38 1.76 4.34
C GLY A 46 -0.25 1.87 3.31
N GLY A 47 0.56 2.93 3.32
CA GLY A 47 1.51 3.26 2.26
C GLY A 47 2.60 2.21 2.02
N ARG A 48 3.04 1.49 3.07
CA ARG A 48 4.00 0.39 3.00
C ARG A 48 3.39 -1.00 3.17
N CYS A 49 2.08 -1.10 3.07
CA CYS A 49 1.37 -2.38 3.02
C CYS A 49 0.18 -2.29 2.04
N CYS A 50 0.35 -1.56 0.93
CA CYS A 50 -0.74 -1.24 0.02
C CYS A 50 -1.37 -2.50 -0.61
N TRP A 51 -0.68 -3.63 -0.63
CA TRP A 51 -1.20 -4.93 -1.07
C TRP A 51 -2.36 -5.43 -0.19
N VAL A 52 -2.33 -5.15 1.11
CA VAL A 52 -3.40 -5.51 2.06
C VAL A 52 -4.66 -4.68 1.79
N VAL A 53 -4.47 -3.40 1.47
CA VAL A 53 -5.57 -2.48 1.17
C VAL A 53 -6.15 -2.77 -0.22
N ALA A 54 -5.28 -3.06 -1.19
CA ALA A 54 -5.70 -3.43 -2.54
C ALA A 54 -6.53 -4.72 -2.54
N SER A 55 -6.13 -5.75 -1.79
CA SER A 55 -6.89 -7.00 -1.68
C SER A 55 -8.25 -6.79 -1.02
N ALA A 56 -8.34 -5.96 0.02
CA ALA A 56 -9.61 -5.66 0.69
C ALA A 56 -10.56 -4.81 -0.19
N TYR A 57 -10.01 -3.94 -1.04
CA TYR A 57 -10.80 -3.08 -1.93
C TYR A 57 -11.30 -3.82 -3.18
N LEU A 58 -10.52 -4.77 -3.70
CA LEU A 58 -10.90 -5.58 -4.87
C LEU A 58 -11.92 -6.68 -4.54
N SER A 59 -11.98 -7.12 -3.28
CA SER A 59 -12.99 -8.07 -2.80
C SER A 59 -14.35 -7.38 -2.63
N GLU A 60 -15.05 -7.10 -3.74
CA GLU A 60 -16.45 -6.67 -3.70
C GLU A 60 -17.35 -7.82 -3.22
N GLY A 61 -17.54 -7.92 -1.90
CA GLY A 61 -18.68 -8.61 -1.29
C GLY A 61 -18.48 -10.06 -0.86
N THR A 62 -17.32 -10.67 -1.07
CA THR A 62 -16.97 -11.97 -0.46
C THR A 62 -15.83 -11.79 0.54
N PHE A 63 -16.10 -12.11 1.81
CA PHE A 63 -15.07 -12.30 2.84
C PHE A 63 -14.16 -13.46 2.41
N GLY A 64 -13.06 -13.14 1.74
CA GLY A 64 -12.06 -14.09 1.29
C GLY A 64 -11.11 -13.43 0.31
N CYS A 65 -9.84 -13.29 0.71
CA CYS A 65 -8.79 -12.78 -0.16
C CYS A 65 -8.50 -13.80 -1.26
N VAL A 66 -8.48 -13.38 -2.54
CA VAL A 66 -8.08 -14.27 -3.62
C VAL A 66 -6.55 -14.30 -3.67
N ILE A 67 -5.97 -15.48 -3.40
CA ILE A 67 -4.51 -15.73 -3.45
C ILE A 67 -3.89 -15.21 -4.77
N GLU A 68 -4.66 -15.22 -5.86
CA GLU A 68 -4.25 -14.75 -7.18
C GLU A 68 -3.96 -13.24 -7.25
N GLU A 69 -4.65 -12.43 -6.45
CA GLU A 69 -4.48 -10.96 -6.42
C GLU A 69 -3.20 -10.58 -5.67
N PHE A 70 -2.86 -11.35 -4.64
CA PHE A 70 -1.61 -11.18 -3.90
C PHE A 70 -0.37 -11.55 -4.74
N ASN A 71 -0.48 -12.56 -5.62
CA ASN A 71 0.62 -12.91 -6.52
C ASN A 71 1.05 -11.74 -7.42
N LYS A 72 0.10 -10.93 -7.91
CA LYS A 72 0.42 -9.71 -8.66
C LYS A 72 1.18 -8.68 -7.83
N CYS A 73 0.93 -8.64 -6.51
CA CYS A 73 1.67 -7.76 -5.61
C CYS A 73 3.11 -8.24 -5.42
N ARG A 74 3.38 -9.56 -5.43
CA ARG A 74 4.75 -10.10 -5.34
C ARG A 74 5.63 -9.74 -6.54
N GLU A 75 5.02 -9.47 -7.68
CA GLU A 75 5.69 -8.98 -8.89
C GLU A 75 5.87 -7.46 -8.91
N CYS A 76 5.33 -6.73 -7.93
CA CYS A 76 5.47 -5.28 -7.84
C CYS A 76 6.83 -4.89 -7.25
N ASP A 77 7.60 -4.07 -7.96
CA ASP A 77 8.90 -3.58 -7.48
C ASP A 77 8.83 -2.91 -6.10
N PHE A 78 7.71 -2.24 -5.78
CA PHE A 78 7.53 -1.62 -4.48
C PHE A 78 7.38 -2.67 -3.37
N TYR A 79 6.63 -3.74 -3.61
CA TYR A 79 6.47 -4.82 -2.65
C TYR A 79 7.81 -5.49 -2.38
N GLN A 80 8.56 -5.83 -3.44
CA GLN A 80 9.88 -6.46 -3.31
C GLN A 80 10.86 -5.57 -2.54
N MET A 81 10.85 -4.27 -2.82
CA MET A 81 11.65 -3.31 -2.06
C MET A 81 11.26 -3.26 -0.57
N VAL A 82 9.96 -3.33 -0.23
CA VAL A 82 9.54 -3.39 1.17
C VAL A 82 9.93 -4.71 1.83
N GLU A 83 9.83 -5.83 1.12
CA GLU A 83 10.24 -7.17 1.57
C GLU A 83 11.75 -7.28 1.82
N GLU A 84 12.57 -6.60 1.01
CA GLU A 84 14.02 -6.53 1.20
C GLU A 84 14.43 -5.58 2.34
N ASP A 85 13.69 -4.49 2.53
CA ASP A 85 13.97 -3.45 3.52
C ASP A 85 13.51 -3.83 4.95
N THR A 86 12.46 -4.65 5.08
CA THR A 86 11.92 -5.08 6.38
C THR A 86 11.33 -6.48 6.37
N GLU A 87 11.30 -7.13 7.52
CA GLU A 87 10.48 -8.33 7.72
C GLU A 87 8.99 -7.95 7.56
N LEU A 88 8.29 -8.68 6.68
CA LEU A 88 6.88 -8.44 6.38
C LEU A 88 6.01 -8.94 7.53
N LEU A 89 5.47 -8.01 8.32
CA LEU A 89 4.57 -8.30 9.43
C LEU A 89 3.13 -8.54 8.96
N VAL A 90 2.80 -8.08 7.75
CA VAL A 90 1.47 -8.23 7.16
C VAL A 90 1.55 -8.75 5.73
N VAL A 91 0.94 -9.92 5.52
CA VAL A 91 0.72 -10.58 4.23
C VAL A 91 -0.73 -11.04 4.20
N VAL A 92 -1.30 -11.17 3.00
CA VAL A 92 -2.71 -11.56 2.82
C VAL A 92 -2.86 -13.06 2.66
#